data_AF-A0A6I5NKV6-F1
#
_entry.id   AF-A0A6I5NKV6-F1
#
_cell.length_a   1.000
_cell.length_b   1.000
_cell.length_c   1.000
_cell.angle_alpha   90.00
_cell.angle_beta   90.00
_cell.angle_gamma   90.00
#
_symmetry.space_group_name_H-M   'P 1'
#
loop_
_entity.id
_entity.type
_entity.pdbx_description
1 polymer ?
#
loop_
_entity_poly.entity_id
_entity_poly.type
_entity_poly.pdbx_seq_one_letter_code
_entity_poly.pdbx_strand_id
1 'polypeptide(L)'
;MSNSSKTDWSRIDAITDEDIDTSYIPPLDHEFFAKAELRMQASEVSVVAVPVDAETLSWFQAKGKAAEQHMTAALRIYAESQKQAVALKQS
;
A
#
# COMPACT_ATOMS: atom_id res chain seq x y z
N MET A 1 -20.59 -14.87 17.88
CA MET A 1 -19.24 -14.38 18.27
C MET A 1 -19.33 -13.91 19.70
N SER A 2 -18.54 -14.47 20.62
CA SER A 2 -18.57 -14.07 22.04
C SER A 2 -17.81 -12.75 22.21
N ASN A 3 -18.54 -11.67 22.45
CA ASN A 3 -17.97 -10.35 22.71
C ASN A 3 -17.28 -10.39 24.09
N SER A 4 -15.95 -10.48 24.09
CA SER A 4 -15.12 -10.53 25.31
C SER A 4 -14.91 -9.17 25.96
N SER A 5 -15.46 -8.11 25.36
CA SER A 5 -15.32 -6.76 25.87
C SER A 5 -16.27 -6.54 27.03
N LYS A 6 -15.76 -6.00 28.14
CA LYS A 6 -16.57 -5.51 29.27
C LYS A 6 -17.14 -4.10 29.01
N THR A 7 -16.97 -3.58 27.79
CA THR A 7 -17.49 -2.27 27.38
C THR A 7 -19.01 -2.30 27.32
N ASP A 8 -19.63 -1.28 27.89
CA ASP A 8 -21.05 -0.99 27.71
C ASP A 8 -21.27 -0.40 26.31
N TRP A 9 -21.50 -1.28 25.34
CA TRP A 9 -21.71 -0.91 23.93
C TRP A 9 -23.02 -0.15 23.72
N SER A 10 -24.07 -0.48 24.46
CA SER A 10 -25.36 0.21 24.36
C SER A 10 -25.25 1.68 24.73
N ARG A 11 -24.40 2.02 25.70
CA ARG A 11 -24.08 3.43 26.02
C ARG A 11 -23.33 4.11 24.88
N ILE A 12 -22.34 3.44 24.29
CA ILE A 12 -21.54 4.02 23.18
C ILE A 12 -22.41 4.26 21.95
N ASP A 13 -23.29 3.31 21.60
CA ASP A 13 -24.19 3.42 20.45
C ASP A 13 -25.22 4.56 20.60
N ALA A 14 -25.46 5.02 21.83
CA ALA A 14 -26.43 6.08 22.13
C ALA A 14 -25.81 7.49 22.24
N ILE A 15 -24.48 7.62 22.24
CA ILE A 15 -23.78 8.93 22.29
C ILE A 15 -23.91 9.60 20.92
N THR A 16 -24.33 10.87 20.88
CA THR A 16 -24.35 11.65 19.65
C THR A 16 -23.01 12.35 19.41
N ASP A 17 -22.78 12.84 18.19
CA ASP A 17 -21.53 13.55 17.87
C ASP A 17 -21.33 14.80 18.75
N GLU A 18 -22.42 15.48 19.15
CA GLU A 18 -22.39 16.65 20.02
C GLU A 18 -21.97 16.33 21.46
N ASP A 19 -22.19 15.08 21.91
CA ASP A 19 -21.78 14.62 23.24
C ASP A 19 -20.26 14.31 23.30
N ILE A 20 -19.56 14.32 22.17
CA ILE A 20 -18.13 14.04 22.08
C ILE A 20 -17.33 15.32 22.40
N ASP A 21 -16.69 15.33 23.57
CA ASP A 21 -15.77 16.40 23.94
C ASP A 21 -14.51 16.38 23.05
N THR A 22 -14.36 17.41 22.23
CA THR A 22 -13.22 17.65 21.35
C THR A 22 -12.42 18.90 21.75
N SER A 23 -12.65 19.45 22.95
CA SER A 23 -12.02 20.69 23.42
C SER A 23 -10.48 20.67 23.40
N TYR A 24 -9.88 19.48 23.52
CA TYR A 24 -8.44 19.26 23.46
C TYR A 24 -7.87 19.12 22.03
N ILE A 25 -8.73 18.98 21.02
CA ILE A 25 -8.37 18.89 19.61
C ILE A 25 -9.05 20.05 18.86
N PRO A 26 -8.45 21.26 18.87
CA PRO A 26 -9.04 22.37 18.15
C PRO A 26 -9.13 22.06 16.65
N PRO A 27 -10.15 22.57 15.93
CA PRO A 27 -10.24 22.43 14.49
C PRO A 27 -8.99 22.96 13.78
N LEU A 28 -8.55 22.26 12.74
CA LEU A 28 -7.44 22.69 11.91
C LEU A 28 -7.89 23.89 11.06
N ASP A 29 -7.13 24.99 11.12
CA ASP A 29 -7.47 26.24 10.45
C ASP A 29 -6.77 26.39 9.09
N HIS A 30 -7.12 27.45 8.36
CA HIS A 30 -6.52 27.73 7.06
C HIS A 30 -5.01 27.98 7.14
N GLU A 31 -4.50 28.53 8.25
CA GLU A 31 -3.07 28.76 8.43
C GLU A 31 -2.28 27.46 8.58
N PHE A 32 -2.84 26.48 9.28
CA PHE A 32 -2.30 25.12 9.37
C PHE A 32 -2.16 24.51 7.98
N PHE A 33 -3.25 24.50 7.20
CA PHE A 33 -3.23 23.90 5.86
C PHE A 33 -2.35 24.67 4.87
N ALA A 34 -2.21 25.99 5.01
CA ALA A 34 -1.31 26.80 4.18
C ALA A 34 0.18 26.43 4.35
N LYS A 35 0.56 25.87 5.51
CA LYS A 35 1.93 25.43 5.82
C LYS A 35 2.11 23.91 5.75
N ALA A 36 1.03 23.17 5.58
CA ALA A 36 1.07 21.71 5.56
C ALA A 36 1.72 21.20 4.27
N GLU A 37 2.65 20.26 4.40
CA GLU A 37 3.27 19.56 3.28
C GLU A 37 2.61 18.19 3.12
N LEU A 38 1.94 17.94 1.98
CA LEU A 38 1.40 16.63 1.68
C LEU A 38 2.56 15.69 1.28
N ARG A 39 2.84 14.71 2.14
CA ARG A 39 3.77 13.63 1.80
C ARG A 39 3.01 12.43 1.29
N MET A 40 2.90 12.33 -0.03
CA MET A 40 2.50 11.08 -0.66
C MET A 40 3.65 10.09 -0.55
N GLN A 41 3.37 8.87 -0.11
CA GLN A 41 4.35 7.78 -0.14
C GLN A 41 4.75 7.58 -1.60
N ALA A 42 6.02 7.83 -1.94
CA ALA A 42 6.55 7.60 -3.27
C ALA A 42 6.63 6.09 -3.51
N SER A 43 5.49 5.52 -3.90
CA SER A 43 5.41 4.15 -4.37
C SER A 43 4.50 4.15 -5.58
N GLU A 44 5.07 4.49 -6.73
CA GLU A 44 4.52 4.14 -8.05
C GLU A 44 4.60 2.60 -8.29
N VAL A 45 4.31 1.80 -7.27
CA VAL A 45 4.18 0.36 -7.42
C VAL A 45 2.75 0.12 -7.87
N SER A 46 2.54 0.22 -9.17
CA SER A 46 1.29 -0.20 -9.81
C SER A 46 1.16 -1.71 -9.66
N VAL A 47 0.19 -2.15 -8.86
CA VAL A 47 -0.14 -3.59 -8.73
C VAL A 47 -0.93 -3.99 -9.97
N VAL A 48 -0.38 -4.89 -10.77
CA VAL A 48 -1.02 -5.44 -11.97
C VAL A 48 -1.03 -6.96 -11.88
N ALA A 49 -2.17 -7.58 -12.22
CA ALA A 49 -2.25 -9.03 -12.32
C ALA A 49 -1.63 -9.49 -13.65
N VAL A 50 -0.53 -10.24 -13.57
CA VAL A 50 0.14 -10.84 -14.73
C VAL A 50 -0.08 -12.35 -14.69
N PRO A 51 -0.64 -12.96 -15.76
CA PRO A 51 -0.73 -14.41 -15.84
C PRO A 51 0.67 -15.02 -15.99
N VAL A 52 0.97 -16.02 -15.17
CA VAL A 52 2.23 -16.78 -15.18
C VAL A 52 1.88 -18.26 -15.20
N ASP A 53 2.67 -19.08 -15.90
CA ASP A 53 2.47 -20.52 -15.91
C ASP A 53 2.76 -21.15 -14.53
N ALA A 54 2.19 -22.33 -14.28
CA ALA A 54 2.24 -22.98 -12.99
C ALA A 54 3.66 -23.40 -12.57
N GLU A 55 4.53 -23.76 -13.53
CA GLU A 55 5.90 -24.20 -13.26
C GLU A 55 6.77 -23.02 -12.81
N THR A 56 6.73 -21.92 -13.55
CA THR A 56 7.44 -20.69 -13.24
C THR A 56 6.99 -20.13 -11.89
N LEU A 57 5.68 -20.11 -11.61
CA LEU A 57 5.16 -19.65 -10.33
C LEU A 57 5.65 -20.54 -9.17
N SER A 58 5.59 -21.85 -9.33
CA SER A 58 6.06 -22.82 -8.32
C SER A 58 7.55 -22.65 -8.02
N TRP A 59 8.37 -22.39 -9.04
CA TRP A 59 9.79 -22.13 -8.87
C TRP A 59 10.10 -20.87 -8.06
N PHE A 60 9.35 -19.78 -8.28
CA PHE A 60 9.50 -18.56 -7.46
C PHE A 60 9.00 -18.81 -6.03
N GLN A 61 7.87 -19.47 -5.85
CA GLN A 61 7.31 -19.78 -4.53
C GLN A 61 8.24 -20.65 -3.68
N ALA A 62 9.00 -21.56 -4.30
CA ALA A 62 10.01 -22.36 -3.63
C ALA A 62 11.12 -21.53 -2.95
N LYS A 63 11.29 -20.25 -3.32
CA LYS A 63 12.24 -19.31 -2.69
C LYS A 63 11.72 -18.72 -1.37
N GLY A 64 10.49 -19.06 -0.97
CA GLY A 64 9.92 -18.65 0.31
C GLY A 64 9.59 -17.16 0.38
N LYS A 65 9.89 -16.52 1.52
CA LYS A 65 9.46 -15.14 1.84
C LYS A 65 9.97 -14.07 0.85
N ALA A 66 10.99 -14.38 0.05
CA ALA A 66 11.56 -13.47 -0.94
C ALA A 66 11.06 -13.71 -2.37
N ALA A 67 10.10 -14.63 -2.57
CA ALA A 67 9.61 -15.01 -3.91
C ALA A 67 9.18 -13.81 -4.76
N GLU A 68 8.39 -12.90 -4.19
CA GLU A 68 7.91 -11.70 -4.87
C GLU A 68 9.05 -10.75 -5.24
N GLN A 69 9.99 -10.51 -4.31
CA GLN A 69 11.16 -9.66 -4.57
C GLN A 69 12.04 -10.22 -5.69
N HIS A 70 12.23 -11.54 -5.73
CA HIS A 70 12.95 -12.21 -6.80
C HIS A 70 12.21 -12.08 -8.15
N MET A 71 10.88 -12.18 -8.15
CA MET A 71 10.07 -12.00 -9.35
C MET A 71 10.18 -10.56 -9.87
N THR A 72 10.08 -9.55 -9.00
CA THR A 72 10.26 -8.14 -9.36
C THR A 72 11.66 -7.89 -9.94
N ALA A 73 12.71 -8.43 -9.32
CA ALA A 73 14.08 -8.28 -9.82
C ALA A 73 14.26 -8.90 -11.22
N ALA A 74 13.70 -10.09 -11.44
CA ALA A 74 13.76 -10.76 -12.74
C ALA A 74 13.06 -9.95 -13.85
N LEU A 75 11.86 -9.43 -13.56
CA LEU A 75 11.11 -8.57 -14.49
C LEU A 75 11.89 -7.30 -14.83
N ARG A 76 12.56 -6.70 -13.85
CA ARG A 76 13.38 -5.49 -14.05
C ARG A 76 14.59 -5.76 -14.95
N ILE A 77 15.33 -6.83 -14.69
CA ILE A 77 16.50 -7.22 -15.50
C ILE A 77 16.08 -7.45 -16.96
N TYR A 78 14.97 -8.17 -17.17
CA TYR A 78 14.45 -8.41 -18.51
C TYR A 78 14.09 -7.09 -19.22
N ALA A 79 13.33 -6.22 -18.55
CA ALA A 79 12.93 -4.92 -19.11
C ALA A 79 14.14 -4.05 -19.48
N GLU A 80 15.18 -4.02 -18.64
CA GLU A 80 16.41 -3.28 -18.90
C GLU A 80 17.17 -3.84 -20.11
N SER A 81 17.30 -5.17 -20.23
CA SER A 81 17.94 -5.80 -21.38
C SER A 81 17.24 -5.51 -22.71
N GLN A 82 15.90 -5.50 -22.70
CA GLN A 82 15.10 -5.21 -23.90
C GLN A 82 15.26 -3.76 -24.34
N LYS A 83 15.29 -2.82 -23.38
CA LYS A 83 15.54 -1.40 -23.69
C LYS A 83 16.91 -1.18 -24.33
N GLN A 84 17.96 -1.84 -23.81
CA GLN A 84 19.31 -1.74 -24.37
C GLN A 84 19.40 -2.35 -25.78
N ALA A 85 18.77 -3.51 -25.99
CA ALA A 85 18.76 -4.16 -27.31
C ALA A 85 18.01 -3.34 -28.37
N VAL A 86 16.95 -2.62 -27.98
CA VAL A 86 16.23 -1.70 -28.86
C VAL A 86 17.09 -0.48 -29.19
N ALA A 87 17.80 0.10 -28.21
CA ALA A 87 18.69 1.23 -28.43
C ALA A 87 19.86 0.91 -29.38
N LEU A 88 20.42 -0.31 -29.31
CA LEU A 88 21.51 -0.74 -30.20
C LEU A 88 21.06 -1.00 -31.65
N LYS A 89 19.78 -1.31 -31.87
CA LYS A 89 19.20 -1.52 -33.22
C LYS A 89 18.80 -0.22 -33.92
N GLN A 90 18.78 0.90 -33.22
CA GLN A 90 18.44 2.23 -33.76
C GLN A 90 19.67 3.14 -33.96
N SER A 91 20.86 2.60 -33.71
CA SER A 91 22.18 3.19 -33.99
C SER A 91 22.80 2.54 -35.22
#